data_AF-A0A653X8G9-F1
#
_entry.id   AF-A0A653X8G9-F1
#
_cell.length_a   1.000
_cell.length_b   1.000
_cell.length_c   1.000
_cell.angle_alpha   90.00
_cell.angle_beta   90.00
_cell.angle_gamma   90.00
#
_symmetry.space_group_name_H-M   'P 1'
#
loop_
_entity.id
_entity.type
_entity.pdbx_description
1 polymer ?
#
loop_
_entity_poly.entity_id
_entity_poly.type
_entity_poly.pdbx_seq_one_letter_code
_entity_poly.pdbx_strand_id
1 'polypeptide(L)'
;MPDDQVVLITPHRVAMRGTESKPTRCNALLGDVGQGVRCTLYEQRSSTCREFEASWANGEHNPHCDAARSAHGLPPLMPPVLPSVSPERVA
;
A
#
# COMPACT_ATOMS: atom_id res chain seq x y z
N MET A 1 1.30 -15.75 -3.65
CA MET A 1 1.38 -14.92 -4.87
C MET A 1 1.11 -15.82 -6.04
N PRO A 2 0.05 -15.56 -6.83
CA PRO A 2 -0.29 -16.39 -7.98
C PRO A 2 0.71 -16.23 -9.12
N ASP A 3 1.01 -17.32 -9.83
CA ASP A 3 1.98 -17.33 -10.94
C ASP A 3 1.51 -16.52 -12.16
N ASP A 4 0.20 -16.40 -12.38
CA ASP A 4 -0.40 -15.61 -13.47
C ASP A 4 -0.29 -14.09 -13.23
N GLN A 5 -0.05 -13.68 -11.98
CA GLN A 5 0.04 -12.28 -11.54
C GLN A 5 1.48 -11.74 -11.53
N VAL A 6 2.43 -12.52 -12.04
CA VAL A 6 3.83 -12.11 -12.14
C VAL A 6 4.38 -12.22 -13.56
N VAL A 7 5.49 -11.52 -13.77
CA VAL A 7 6.31 -11.59 -14.99
C VAL A 7 7.75 -11.92 -14.57
N LEU A 8 8.33 -12.92 -15.23
CA LEU A 8 9.72 -13.31 -15.00
C LEU A 8 10.66 -12.19 -15.49
N ILE A 9 11.58 -11.75 -14.63
CA ILE A 9 12.59 -10.74 -14.97
C ILE A 9 13.97 -11.39 -15.10
N THR A 10 14.31 -12.28 -14.15
CA THR A 10 15.51 -13.12 -14.18
C THR A 10 15.16 -14.51 -13.64
N PRO A 11 16.05 -15.52 -13.74
CA PRO A 11 15.76 -16.88 -13.25
C PRO A 11 15.36 -16.97 -11.76
N HIS A 12 15.68 -15.95 -10.97
CA HIS A 12 15.40 -15.91 -9.53
C HIS A 12 14.61 -14.67 -9.10
N ARG A 13 14.10 -13.87 -10.04
CA ARG A 13 13.33 -12.65 -9.74
C ARG A 13 12.13 -12.51 -10.66
N VAL A 14 11.03 -12.12 -10.05
CA VAL A 14 9.79 -11.79 -10.73
C VAL A 14 9.34 -10.39 -10.34
N ALA A 15 8.64 -9.72 -11.25
CA ALA A 15 7.90 -8.50 -10.96
C ALA A 15 6.41 -8.81 -10.89
N MET A 16 5.68 -8.10 -10.04
CA MET A 16 4.21 -8.10 -10.13
C MET A 16 3.80 -7.49 -11.47
N ARG A 17 2.81 -8.08 -12.14
CA ARG A 17 2.33 -7.59 -13.44
C ARG A 17 1.81 -6.15 -13.31
N GLY A 18 2.30 -5.24 -14.16
CA GLY A 18 2.04 -3.79 -14.10
C GLY A 18 3.09 -2.99 -13.31
N THR A 19 4.12 -3.64 -12.77
CA THR A 19 5.23 -2.97 -12.05
C THR A 19 6.58 -3.08 -12.75
N GLU A 20 6.61 -3.67 -13.95
CA GLU A 20 7.82 -3.86 -14.75
C GLU A 20 8.38 -2.56 -15.36
N SER A 21 7.59 -1.49 -15.42
CA SER A 21 8.00 -0.19 -15.97
C SER A 21 7.37 0.98 -15.21
N LYS A 22 7.91 2.19 -15.41
CA LYS A 22 7.37 3.43 -14.84
C LYS A 22 6.41 4.11 -15.83
N PRO A 23 5.30 4.71 -15.36
CA PRO A 23 4.83 4.74 -13.98
C PRO A 23 4.30 3.38 -13.51
N THR A 24 4.72 2.95 -12.32
CA THR A 24 4.38 1.63 -11.77
C THR A 24 2.93 1.60 -11.29
N ARG A 25 2.12 0.66 -11.80
CA ARG A 25 0.75 0.45 -11.33
C ARG A 25 0.38 -1.04 -11.46
N CYS A 26 0.48 -1.76 -10.34
CA CYS A 26 0.11 -3.17 -10.25
C CYS A 26 -1.32 -3.39 -10.78
N ASN A 27 -1.51 -4.40 -11.63
CA ASN A 27 -2.82 -4.72 -12.21
C ASN A 27 -3.87 -5.13 -11.15
N ALA A 28 -3.43 -5.62 -10.00
CA ALA A 28 -4.26 -6.01 -8.88
C ALA A 28 -4.71 -4.84 -7.99
N LEU A 29 -4.19 -3.64 -8.23
CA LEU A 29 -4.62 -2.44 -7.54
C LEU A 29 -5.92 -1.95 -8.19
N LEU A 30 -7.04 -2.23 -7.54
CA LEU A 30 -8.36 -1.78 -7.97
C LEU A 30 -8.66 -0.39 -7.39
N GLY A 31 -9.21 0.48 -8.23
CA GLY A 31 -9.59 1.84 -7.88
C GLY A 31 -8.54 2.89 -8.25
N ASP A 32 -8.72 4.09 -7.71
CA ASP A 32 -7.94 5.28 -8.07
C ASP A 32 -7.25 5.87 -6.84
N VAL A 33 -5.93 6.11 -6.98
CA VAL A 33 -5.10 6.67 -5.92
C VAL A 33 -5.59 8.09 -5.60
N GLY A 34 -5.80 8.37 -4.30
CA GLY A 34 -6.39 9.63 -3.83
C GLY A 34 -7.90 9.59 -3.63
N GLN A 35 -8.58 8.55 -4.10
CA GLN A 35 -10.01 8.31 -3.84
C GLN A 35 -10.17 7.11 -2.91
N GLY A 36 -10.05 5.91 -3.47
CA GLY A 36 -10.19 4.65 -2.77
C GLY A 36 -9.56 3.54 -3.59
N VAL A 37 -8.66 2.79 -2.96
CA VAL A 37 -7.96 1.67 -3.59
C VAL A 37 -8.01 0.44 -2.71
N ARG A 38 -7.96 -0.74 -3.33
CA ARG A 38 -7.74 -2.01 -2.63
C ARG A 38 -7.00 -3.00 -3.52
N CYS A 39 -6.21 -3.87 -2.91
CA CYS A 39 -5.60 -4.99 -3.61
C CYS A 39 -6.62 -6.11 -3.78
N THR A 40 -6.83 -6.60 -5.01
CA THR A 40 -7.75 -7.71 -5.30
C THR A 40 -7.22 -9.07 -4.86
N LEU A 41 -5.92 -9.17 -4.56
CA LEU A 41 -5.25 -10.39 -4.11
C LEU A 41 -4.52 -10.19 -2.77
N TYR A 42 -5.11 -9.42 -1.86
CA TYR A 42 -4.48 -9.01 -0.59
C TYR A 42 -3.85 -10.18 0.18
N GLU A 43 -4.57 -11.28 0.40
CA GLU A 43 -4.05 -12.46 1.12
C GLU A 43 -2.91 -13.20 0.40
N GLN A 44 -2.81 -13.01 -0.92
CA GLN A 44 -1.84 -13.68 -1.77
C GLN A 44 -0.69 -12.75 -2.18
N ARG A 45 -0.62 -11.53 -1.63
CA ARG A 45 0.42 -10.53 -1.95
C ARG A 45 1.84 -11.07 -1.72
N SER A 46 2.81 -10.58 -2.51
CA SER A 46 4.23 -10.90 -2.38
C SER A 46 4.79 -10.45 -1.03
N SER A 47 5.93 -10.99 -0.61
CA SER A 47 6.59 -10.59 0.65
C SER A 47 6.86 -9.09 0.71
N THR A 48 7.34 -8.50 -0.39
CA THR A 48 7.55 -7.05 -0.52
C THR A 48 6.31 -6.21 -0.25
N CYS A 49 5.11 -6.69 -0.61
CA CYS A 49 3.85 -6.02 -0.27
C CYS A 49 3.37 -6.32 1.16
N ARG A 50 3.77 -7.45 1.76
CA ARG A 50 3.42 -7.80 3.16
C ARG A 50 4.26 -7.02 4.16
N GLU A 51 5.52 -6.84 3.84
CA GLU A 51 6.53 -6.19 4.68
C GLU A 51 6.42 -4.65 4.66
N PHE A 52 5.64 -4.09 3.72
CA PHE A 52 5.42 -2.65 3.68
C PHE A 52 4.47 -2.22 4.79
N GLU A 53 4.97 -1.48 5.76
CA GLU A 53 4.17 -0.89 6.84
C GLU A 53 3.58 0.46 6.43
N ALA A 54 2.29 0.65 6.72
CA ALA A 54 1.65 1.94 6.52
C ALA A 54 2.25 2.99 7.47
N SER A 55 2.39 4.22 6.98
CA SER A 55 2.81 5.33 7.84
C SER A 55 1.88 5.46 9.04
N TRP A 56 2.47 5.65 10.22
CA TRP A 56 1.81 5.76 11.50
C TRP A 56 1.14 4.48 12.04
N ALA A 57 1.34 3.32 11.44
CA ALA A 57 0.76 2.05 11.91
C ALA A 57 1.11 1.75 13.38
N ASN A 58 2.33 2.10 13.80
CA ASN A 58 2.84 1.93 15.17
C ASN A 58 3.20 3.28 15.81
N GLY A 59 2.57 4.38 15.36
CA GLY A 59 2.97 5.74 15.75
C GLY A 59 4.26 6.22 15.08
N GLU A 60 4.86 5.40 14.21
CA GLU A 60 6.09 5.73 13.47
C GLU A 60 5.77 6.24 12.07
N HIS A 61 6.42 7.34 11.69
CA HIS A 61 6.29 7.89 10.34
C HIS A 61 7.05 7.04 9.33
N ASN A 62 6.38 6.63 8.25
CA ASN A 62 7.02 5.99 7.11
C ASN A 62 7.17 7.00 5.94
N PRO A 63 8.39 7.51 5.66
CA PRO A 63 8.61 8.50 4.61
C PRO A 63 8.32 7.96 3.19
N HIS A 64 8.32 6.64 3.00
CA HIS A 64 7.96 6.04 1.71
C HIS A 64 6.49 6.29 1.33
N CYS A 65 5.60 6.41 2.32
CA CYS A 65 4.20 6.76 2.05
C CYS A 65 4.08 8.18 1.49
N ASP A 66 4.86 9.13 2.01
CA ASP A 66 4.83 10.53 1.55
C ASP A 66 5.46 10.67 0.16
N ALA A 67 6.55 9.93 -0.12
CA ALA A 67 7.14 9.87 -1.45
C ALA A 67 6.16 9.27 -2.48
N ALA A 68 5.43 8.22 -2.11
CA ALA A 68 4.40 7.65 -2.98
C ALA A 68 3.27 8.67 -3.23
N ARG A 69 2.83 9.39 -2.20
CA ARG A 69 1.78 10.41 -2.32
C ARG A 69 2.21 11.60 -3.16
N SER A 70 3.45 12.08 -3.01
CA SER A 70 3.96 13.19 -3.81
C SER A 70 4.04 12.84 -5.30
N ALA A 71 4.39 11.60 -5.63
CA ALA A 71 4.35 11.09 -7.02
C ALA A 71 2.95 11.11 -7.64
N HIS A 72 1.89 11.13 -6.82
CA HIS A 72 0.50 11.26 -7.23
C HIS A 72 -0.10 12.66 -6.97
N GLY A 73 0.73 13.65 -6.61
CA GLY A 73 0.27 15.02 -6.33
C GLY A 73 -0.56 15.17 -5.04
N LEU A 74 -0.45 14.20 -4.12
CA LEU A 74 -1.18 14.19 -2.86
C LEU A 74 -0.33 14.77 -1.71
N PRO A 75 -0.95 15.45 -0.72
CA PRO A 75 -0.24 15.96 0.46
C PRO A 75 0.29 14.82 1.34
N PRO A 76 1.33 15.03 2.17
CA PRO A 76 1.88 14.00 3.06
C PRO A 76 0.86 13.52 4.10
N LEU A 77 1.08 12.34 4.67
CA LEU A 77 0.22 11.78 5.71
C LEU A 77 0.50 12.41 7.07
N MET A 78 -0.53 12.99 7.67
CA MET A 78 -0.51 13.42 9.07
C MET A 78 -0.68 12.22 10.01
N PRO A 79 -0.15 12.31 11.25
CA PRO A 79 -0.41 11.29 12.26
C PRO A 79 -1.92 11.16 12.50
N PRO A 80 -2.42 9.93 12.73
CA PRO A 80 -3.83 9.70 13.00
C PRO A 80 -4.23 10.46 14.27
N VAL A 81 -5.32 11.21 14.17
CA VAL A 81 -5.93 11.81 15.35
C VAL A 81 -6.61 10.67 16.11
N LEU A 82 -6.02 10.24 17.23
CA LEU A 82 -6.66 9.27 18.09
C LEU A 82 -8.02 9.85 18.50
N PRO A 83 -9.14 9.14 18.28
CA PRO A 83 -10.41 9.59 18.81
C PRO A 83 -10.30 9.61 20.33
N SER A 84 -10.61 10.75 20.95
CA SER A 84 -10.80 10.80 22.39
C SER A 84 -12.01 9.92 22.72
N VAL A 85 -11.76 8.65 23.03
CA VAL A 85 -12.79 7.74 23.50
C VAL A 85 -13.30 8.35 24.80
N SER A 86 -14.49 8.96 24.76
CA SER A 86 -15.17 9.38 25.97
C SER A 86 -15.37 8.11 26.80
N PRO A 87 -15.04 8.10 28.10
CA PRO A 87 -15.18 6.90 28.92
C PRO A 87 -16.61 6.39 28.83
N GLU A 88 -16.71 5.06 28.71
CA GLU A 88 -17.91 4.27 28.46
C GLU A 88 -19.12 4.86 29.20
N ARG A 89 -20.16 5.21 28.43
CA ARG A 89 -21.46 5.55 29.00
C ARG A 89 -22.03 4.25 29.57
N VAL A 90 -21.93 4.13 30.89
CA VAL A 90 -22.50 3.10 31.76
C VAL A 90 -23.92 2.74 31.30
N ALA A 91 -24.16 1.44 31.12
CA ALA A 91 -25.50 0.85 31.05
C ALA A 91 -25.87 0.27 32.42
#